data_AF-A0A3D0IGV5-F1
#
_entry.id   AF-A0A3D0IGV5-F1
#
_cell.length_a   1.000
_cell.length_b   1.000
_cell.length_c   1.000
_cell.angle_alpha   90.00
_cell.angle_beta   90.00
_cell.angle_gamma   90.00
#
_symmetry.space_group_name_H-M   'P 1'
#
loop_
_entity.id
_entity.type
_entity.pdbx_description
1 polymer ?
#
loop_
_entity_poly.entity_id
_entity_poly.type
_entity_poly.pdbx_seq_one_letter_code
_entity_poly.pdbx_strand_id
1 'polypeptide(L)'
;AEFHGFIERETQSDGNNGNGRYIIDEEDKDYYYTATIRIPSAYYESFVSATEGIGTLRSKNSSVDNVATRYGTLKNDLEIYEAEYDRYMKQYNETKDEAIALEIQRELRNLSITISDIKTQMSMLESDVAYSYVTVTVHKVTEKEIKKEKEAPKEDDDFGTRVSKKAKESWNNFLGFLESILMFFISGWWAFLLAAIIFLILFFVIRRKVKKSKAAKAASRKALEAQQAALQAAAQAAPQTAVQASEQAAAQVSEQPVEPAAEQASEQAAEKAAEPDAAEDNK
;
A
#
# COMPACT_ATOMS: atom_id res chain seq x y z
N ALA A 1 -37.74 25.92 16.11
CA ALA A 1 -37.54 24.49 16.37
C ALA A 1 -38.75 23.75 15.80
N GLU A 2 -38.74 23.52 14.49
CA GLU A 2 -39.93 23.13 13.71
C GLU A 2 -40.26 21.62 13.80
N PHE A 3 -39.27 20.80 14.13
CA PHE A 3 -39.39 19.33 14.10
C PHE A 3 -39.30 18.66 15.47
N HIS A 4 -39.24 19.44 16.57
CA HIS A 4 -39.22 18.95 17.96
C HIS A 4 -38.18 17.84 18.27
N GLY A 5 -37.14 17.71 17.44
CA GLY A 5 -36.05 16.76 17.63
C GLY A 5 -34.86 17.34 18.37
N PHE A 6 -33.94 16.47 18.77
CA PHE A 6 -32.67 16.84 19.39
C PHE A 6 -31.50 16.03 18.80
N ILE A 7 -30.30 16.61 18.87
CA ILE A 7 -29.06 15.94 18.47
C ILE A 7 -28.64 15.04 19.63
N GLU A 8 -28.59 13.73 19.39
CA GLU A 8 -28.10 12.75 20.36
C GLU A 8 -26.57 12.72 20.38
N ARG A 9 -25.97 12.81 19.20
CA ARG A 9 -24.52 12.73 19.03
C ARG A 9 -24.11 13.51 17.81
N GLU A 10 -23.01 14.24 17.92
CA GLU A 10 -22.36 14.87 16.79
C GLU A 10 -20.86 14.60 16.84
N THR A 11 -20.30 14.41 15.65
CA THR A 11 -18.87 14.29 15.43
C THR A 11 -18.52 15.21 14.28
N GLN A 12 -17.59 16.11 14.53
CA GLN A 12 -17.03 17.00 13.52
C GLN A 12 -15.55 16.68 13.36
N SER A 13 -15.12 16.52 12.12
CA SER A 13 -13.72 16.32 11.76
C SER A 13 -13.34 17.31 10.67
N ASP A 14 -12.33 18.12 10.95
CA ASP A 14 -11.70 19.03 9.99
C ASP A 14 -10.30 18.49 9.67
N GLY A 15 -10.18 17.72 8.59
CA GLY A 15 -8.89 17.36 7.99
C GLY A 15 -8.05 16.31 8.72
N ASN A 16 -8.20 15.05 8.31
CA ASN A 16 -7.07 14.11 8.26
C ASN A 16 -7.29 13.15 7.09
N ASN A 17 -6.71 13.46 5.94
CA ASN A 17 -6.66 12.51 4.83
C ASN A 17 -5.53 11.52 5.06
N GLY A 18 -5.71 10.58 6.01
CA GLY A 18 -4.96 9.33 6.22
C GLY A 18 -3.43 9.36 6.37
N ASN A 19 -2.78 10.48 6.08
CA ASN A 19 -1.36 10.57 5.70
C ASN A 19 -0.54 11.35 6.74
N GLY A 20 -1.13 11.72 7.87
CA GLY A 20 -0.44 12.32 9.02
C GLY A 20 0.19 13.70 8.77
N ARG A 21 -0.10 14.34 7.63
CA ARG A 21 0.34 15.70 7.32
C ARG A 21 -0.75 16.69 7.67
N TYR A 22 -0.41 17.70 8.46
CA TYR A 22 -1.27 18.84 8.71
C TYR A 22 -1.54 19.58 7.40
N ILE A 23 -2.81 19.71 7.03
CA ILE A 23 -3.23 20.48 5.86
C ILE A 23 -3.26 21.96 6.26
N ILE A 24 -2.42 22.76 5.61
CA ILE A 24 -2.29 24.20 5.87
C ILE A 24 -3.31 25.00 5.04
N ASP A 25 -3.66 24.50 3.85
CA ASP A 25 -4.59 25.17 2.94
C ASP A 25 -6.05 24.75 3.20
N GLU A 26 -6.91 25.74 3.46
CA GLU A 26 -8.33 25.54 3.78
C GLU A 26 -9.12 24.90 2.62
N GLU A 27 -8.63 25.01 1.39
CA GLU A 27 -9.22 24.34 0.22
C GLU A 27 -9.01 22.82 0.23
N ASP A 28 -7.94 22.31 0.83
CA ASP A 28 -7.62 20.87 0.80
C ASP A 28 -8.13 20.13 2.04
N LYS A 29 -8.86 20.81 2.92
CA LYS A 29 -9.45 20.20 4.11
C LYS A 29 -10.77 19.50 3.78
N ASP A 30 -10.77 18.18 3.96
CA ASP A 30 -12.00 17.41 3.96
C ASP A 30 -12.75 17.65 5.28
N TYR A 31 -13.89 18.33 5.18
CA TYR A 31 -14.78 18.54 6.32
C TYR A 31 -15.84 17.44 6.34
N TYR A 32 -15.84 16.68 7.44
CA TYR A 32 -16.82 15.65 7.72
C TYR A 32 -17.62 16.05 8.94
N TYR A 33 -18.95 16.12 8.78
CA TYR A 33 -19.87 16.28 9.90
C TYR A 33 -20.86 15.12 9.90
N THR A 34 -20.87 14.35 10.99
CA THR A 34 -21.83 13.27 11.20
C THR A 34 -22.62 13.58 12.46
N ALA A 35 -23.94 13.63 12.34
CA ALA A 35 -24.84 13.81 13.47
C ALA A 35 -25.93 12.73 13.47
N THR A 36 -26.22 12.20 14.65
CA THR A 36 -27.38 11.34 14.91
C THR A 36 -28.44 12.18 15.62
N ILE A 37 -29.60 12.31 14.98
CA ILE A 37 -30.69 13.18 15.40
C ILE A 37 -31.88 12.29 15.75
N ARG A 38 -32.46 12.48 16.94
CA ARG A 38 -33.73 11.86 17.32
C ARG A 38 -34.86 12.82 17.05
N ILE A 39 -35.85 12.36 16.29
CA ILE A 39 -36.98 13.17 15.85
C ILE A 39 -38.25 12.41 16.16
N PRO A 40 -39.29 13.03 16.74
CA PRO A 40 -40.53 12.31 16.99
C PRO A 40 -41.07 11.71 15.68
N SER A 41 -41.48 10.46 15.72
CA SER A 41 -41.81 9.68 14.52
C SER A 41 -42.88 10.33 13.63
N ALA A 42 -43.77 11.14 14.21
CA ALA A 42 -44.77 11.92 13.48
C ALA A 42 -44.18 12.98 12.54
N TYR A 43 -42.96 13.47 12.80
CA TYR A 43 -42.30 14.53 12.02
C TYR A 43 -41.18 14.03 11.12
N TYR A 44 -40.91 12.71 11.10
CA TYR A 44 -39.84 12.10 10.32
C TYR A 44 -39.90 12.48 8.83
N GLU A 45 -41.05 12.28 8.19
CA GLU A 45 -41.21 12.56 6.75
C GLU A 45 -41.02 14.04 6.41
N SER A 46 -41.51 14.93 7.26
CA SER A 46 -41.36 16.38 7.09
C SER A 46 -39.90 16.80 7.24
N PHE A 47 -39.20 16.24 8.22
CA PHE A 47 -37.78 16.52 8.42
C PHE A 47 -36.93 16.04 7.24
N VAL A 48 -37.09 14.78 6.81
CA VAL A 48 -36.30 14.23 5.70
C VAL A 48 -36.55 15.03 4.42
N SER A 49 -37.80 15.37 4.12
CA SER A 49 -38.15 16.21 2.96
C SER A 49 -37.49 17.59 3.02
N ALA A 50 -37.43 18.21 4.20
CA ALA A 50 -36.74 19.49 4.38
C ALA A 50 -35.21 19.37 4.17
N THR A 51 -34.61 18.25 4.56
CA THR A 51 -33.15 18.03 4.38
C THR A 51 -32.74 17.83 2.93
N GLU A 52 -33.61 17.28 2.08
CA GLU A 52 -33.34 17.08 0.65
C GLU A 52 -33.12 18.41 -0.10
N GLY A 53 -33.65 19.52 0.41
CA GLY A 53 -33.50 20.85 -0.20
C GLY A 53 -32.23 21.61 0.17
N ILE A 54 -31.45 21.13 1.14
CA ILE A 54 -30.29 21.88 1.70
C ILE A 54 -29.02 21.65 0.88
N GLY A 55 -28.92 20.54 0.16
CA GLY A 55 -27.73 20.21 -0.63
C GLY A 55 -27.97 19.07 -1.62
N THR A 56 -26.90 18.64 -2.28
CA THR A 56 -26.99 17.53 -3.23
C THR A 56 -26.97 16.19 -2.50
N LEU A 57 -28.12 15.52 -2.46
CA LEU A 57 -28.25 14.17 -1.89
C LEU A 57 -27.37 13.18 -2.66
N ARG A 58 -26.39 12.58 -1.98
CA ARG A 58 -25.50 11.55 -2.56
C ARG A 58 -26.05 10.14 -2.38
N SER A 59 -26.60 9.85 -1.21
CA SER A 59 -27.23 8.58 -0.89
C SER A 59 -28.31 8.77 0.17
N LYS A 60 -29.34 7.92 0.11
CA LYS A 60 -30.40 7.83 1.10
C LYS A 60 -30.67 6.36 1.37
N ASN A 61 -30.67 5.99 2.64
CA ASN A 61 -31.05 4.66 3.08
C ASN A 61 -32.08 4.80 4.20
N SER A 62 -33.10 3.93 4.18
CA SER A 62 -34.15 3.90 5.18
C SER A 62 -34.51 2.45 5.49
N SER A 63 -34.66 2.15 6.77
CA SER A 63 -35.06 0.85 7.29
C SER A 63 -36.15 1.05 8.34
N VAL A 64 -37.11 0.14 8.36
CA VAL A 64 -38.21 0.13 9.34
C VAL A 64 -38.27 -1.24 9.96
N ASP A 65 -38.22 -1.29 11.29
CA ASP A 65 -38.29 -2.52 12.06
C ASP A 65 -39.64 -2.64 12.77
N ASN A 66 -40.27 -3.82 12.69
CA ASN A 66 -41.49 -4.10 13.43
C ASN A 66 -41.16 -4.59 14.84
N VAL A 67 -41.38 -3.72 15.83
CA VAL A 67 -41.13 -4.04 17.24
C VAL A 67 -42.35 -4.59 17.99
N ALA A 68 -43.54 -4.60 17.37
CA ALA A 68 -44.78 -4.99 18.04
C ALA A 68 -44.74 -6.43 18.55
N THR A 69 -44.20 -7.36 17.75
CA THR A 69 -44.03 -8.77 18.15
C THR A 69 -43.11 -8.89 19.36
N ARG A 70 -41.96 -8.19 19.33
CA ARG A 70 -40.98 -8.22 20.42
C ARG A 70 -41.57 -7.63 21.71
N TYR A 71 -42.27 -6.51 21.60
CA TYR A 71 -42.95 -5.89 22.74
C TYR A 71 -44.03 -6.82 23.32
N GLY A 72 -44.81 -7.48 22.48
CA GLY A 72 -45.81 -8.46 22.90
C GLY A 72 -45.19 -9.64 23.67
N THR A 73 -44.07 -10.19 23.18
CA THR A 73 -43.33 -11.26 23.87
C THR A 73 -42.82 -10.79 25.22
N LEU A 74 -42.12 -9.64 25.29
CA LEU A 74 -41.60 -9.09 26.54
C LEU A 74 -42.71 -8.84 27.57
N LYS A 75 -43.87 -8.36 27.12
CA LYS A 75 -45.03 -8.18 27.99
C LYS A 75 -45.53 -9.49 28.58
N ASN A 76 -45.65 -10.54 27.76
CA ASN A 76 -46.06 -11.86 28.24
C ASN A 76 -45.04 -12.45 29.22
N ASP A 77 -43.74 -12.33 28.91
CA ASP A 77 -42.67 -12.79 29.79
C ASP A 77 -42.70 -12.03 31.13
N LEU A 78 -42.95 -10.72 31.09
CA LEU A 78 -43.11 -9.90 32.30
C LEU A 78 -44.25 -10.42 33.18
N GLU A 79 -45.43 -10.68 32.61
CA GLU A 79 -46.58 -11.21 33.36
C GLU A 79 -46.28 -12.59 33.98
N ILE A 80 -45.56 -13.45 33.25
CA ILE A 80 -45.14 -14.77 33.76
C ILE A 80 -44.18 -14.61 34.95
N TYR A 81 -43.14 -13.79 34.81
CA TYR A 81 -42.13 -13.62 35.87
C TYR A 81 -42.67 -12.87 37.09
N GLU A 82 -43.58 -11.92 36.92
CA GLU A 82 -44.26 -11.26 38.05
C GLU A 82 -45.15 -12.25 38.81
N ALA A 83 -45.90 -13.11 38.10
CA ALA A 83 -46.69 -14.16 38.74
C ALA A 83 -45.81 -15.20 39.48
N GLU A 84 -44.66 -15.55 38.91
CA GLU A 84 -43.69 -16.44 39.56
C GLU A 84 -43.06 -15.79 40.80
N TYR A 85 -42.72 -14.49 40.73
CA TYR A 85 -42.22 -13.72 41.86
C TYR A 85 -43.23 -13.72 43.01
N ASP A 86 -44.50 -13.42 42.74
CA ASP A 86 -45.55 -13.41 43.76
C ASP A 86 -45.74 -14.80 44.40
N ARG A 87 -45.68 -15.86 43.58
CA ARG A 87 -45.74 -17.25 44.06
C ARG A 87 -44.57 -17.56 45.01
N TYR A 88 -43.34 -17.24 44.64
CA TYR A 88 -42.17 -17.46 45.51
C TYR A 88 -42.19 -16.57 46.73
N MET A 89 -42.69 -15.34 46.64
CA MET A 89 -42.84 -14.45 47.77
C MET A 89 -43.82 -15.03 48.80
N LYS A 90 -44.92 -15.65 48.34
CA LYS A 90 -45.83 -16.39 49.22
C LYS A 90 -45.13 -17.59 49.87
N GLN A 91 -44.39 -18.38 49.09
CA GLN A 91 -43.64 -19.54 49.61
C GLN A 91 -42.58 -19.12 50.64
N TYR A 92 -41.90 -17.99 50.41
CA TYR A 92 -40.93 -17.40 51.34
C TYR A 92 -41.59 -17.07 52.69
N ASN A 93 -42.76 -16.43 52.67
CA ASN A 93 -43.49 -16.04 53.88
C ASN A 93 -44.06 -17.23 54.67
N GLU A 94 -44.35 -18.36 54.01
CA GLU A 94 -44.89 -19.57 54.64
C GLU A 94 -43.79 -20.51 55.18
N THR A 95 -42.56 -20.36 54.68
CA THR A 95 -41.43 -21.24 55.01
C THR A 95 -40.87 -20.95 56.39
N LYS A 96 -40.66 -22.00 57.19
CA LYS A 96 -40.03 -21.90 58.53
C LYS A 96 -38.57 -22.38 58.57
N ASP A 97 -38.10 -22.98 57.48
CA ASP A 97 -36.74 -23.48 57.34
C ASP A 97 -35.83 -22.38 56.77
N GLU A 98 -34.79 -22.00 57.52
CA GLU A 98 -33.86 -20.94 57.13
C GLU A 98 -33.06 -21.27 55.85
N ALA A 99 -32.74 -22.55 55.62
CA ALA A 99 -31.99 -22.96 54.43
C ALA A 99 -32.86 -22.80 53.17
N ILE A 100 -34.12 -23.23 53.25
CA ILE A 100 -35.09 -23.06 52.16
C ILE A 100 -35.41 -21.58 51.94
N ALA A 101 -35.55 -20.79 53.00
CA ALA A 101 -35.80 -19.35 52.90
C ALA A 101 -34.65 -18.63 52.18
N LEU A 102 -33.40 -18.99 52.45
CA LEU A 102 -32.24 -18.42 51.75
C LEU A 102 -32.21 -18.76 50.26
N GLU A 103 -32.61 -19.98 49.90
CA GLU A 103 -32.71 -20.41 48.50
C GLU A 103 -33.79 -19.62 47.76
N ILE A 104 -35.00 -19.52 48.33
CA ILE A 104 -36.10 -18.72 47.74
C ILE A 104 -35.68 -17.25 47.61
N GLN A 105 -34.98 -16.69 48.60
CA GLN A 105 -34.50 -15.31 48.52
C GLN A 105 -33.53 -15.08 47.36
N ARG A 106 -32.67 -16.06 47.05
CA ARG A 106 -31.77 -15.98 45.88
C ARG A 106 -32.56 -15.96 44.59
N GLU A 107 -33.58 -16.81 44.46
CA GLU A 107 -34.44 -16.84 43.28
C GLU A 107 -35.28 -15.57 43.13
N LEU A 108 -35.85 -15.06 44.22
CA LEU A 108 -36.58 -13.78 44.22
C LEU A 108 -35.68 -12.62 43.76
N ARG A 109 -34.41 -12.60 44.16
CA ARG A 109 -33.45 -11.60 43.67
C ARG A 109 -33.20 -11.76 42.17
N ASN A 110 -33.01 -12.99 41.69
CA ASN A 110 -32.79 -13.25 40.26
C ASN A 110 -34.00 -12.79 39.44
N LEU A 111 -35.22 -13.17 39.86
CA LEU A 111 -36.45 -12.73 39.22
C LEU A 111 -36.61 -11.21 39.22
N SER A 112 -36.28 -10.54 40.33
CA SER A 112 -36.33 -9.08 40.39
C SER A 112 -35.39 -8.42 39.38
N ILE A 113 -34.20 -8.99 39.15
CA ILE A 113 -33.25 -8.50 38.14
C ILE A 113 -33.84 -8.73 36.75
N THR A 114 -34.36 -9.92 36.47
CA THR A 114 -34.99 -10.26 35.19
C THR A 114 -36.18 -9.34 34.87
N ILE A 115 -37.08 -9.11 35.83
CA ILE A 115 -38.21 -8.20 35.69
C ILE A 115 -37.74 -6.78 35.38
N SER A 116 -36.70 -6.30 36.08
CA SER A 116 -36.13 -4.97 35.85
C SER A 116 -35.51 -4.86 34.45
N ASP A 117 -34.83 -5.91 33.98
CA ASP A 117 -34.24 -5.95 32.64
C ASP A 117 -35.33 -5.92 31.56
N ILE A 118 -36.37 -6.75 31.69
CA ILE A 118 -37.53 -6.75 30.77
C ILE A 118 -38.18 -5.37 30.71
N LYS A 119 -38.43 -4.73 31.87
CA LYS A 119 -39.00 -3.37 31.92
C LYS A 119 -38.10 -2.34 31.23
N THR A 120 -36.77 -2.46 31.39
CA THR A 120 -35.81 -1.58 30.72
C THR A 120 -35.85 -1.78 29.22
N GLN A 121 -35.87 -3.04 28.74
CA GLN A 121 -36.00 -3.36 27.32
C GLN A 121 -37.30 -2.81 26.72
N MET A 122 -38.43 -2.94 27.43
CA MET A 122 -39.71 -2.38 27.00
C MET A 122 -39.65 -0.85 26.87
N SER A 123 -39.06 -0.16 27.85
CA SER A 123 -38.90 1.30 27.81
C SER A 123 -38.00 1.77 26.64
N MET A 124 -36.97 1.00 26.30
CA MET A 124 -36.15 1.27 25.11
C MET A 124 -36.98 1.15 23.83
N LEU A 125 -37.78 0.09 23.68
CA LEU A 125 -38.65 -0.08 22.51
C LEU A 125 -39.71 1.03 22.42
N GLU A 126 -40.27 1.48 23.55
CA GLU A 126 -41.20 2.62 23.56
C GLU A 126 -40.53 3.91 23.07
N SER A 127 -39.29 4.16 23.47
CA SER A 127 -38.51 5.29 22.95
C SER A 127 -38.23 5.16 21.45
N ASP A 128 -37.91 3.96 20.98
CA ASP A 128 -37.64 3.69 19.56
C ASP A 128 -38.91 3.79 18.69
N VAL A 129 -40.10 3.60 19.26
CA VAL A 129 -41.38 3.86 18.58
C VAL A 129 -41.69 5.36 18.57
N ALA A 130 -41.44 6.04 19.69
CA ALA A 130 -41.73 7.47 19.83
C ALA A 130 -40.82 8.34 18.95
N TYR A 131 -39.57 7.91 18.71
CA TYR A 131 -38.57 8.65 17.97
C TYR A 131 -37.98 7.85 16.82
N SER A 132 -37.79 8.52 15.68
CA SER A 132 -36.99 8.04 14.56
C SER A 132 -35.55 8.55 14.68
N TYR A 133 -34.60 7.69 14.33
CA TYR A 133 -33.17 8.00 14.31
C TYR A 133 -32.75 8.40 12.90
N VAL A 134 -32.23 9.62 12.75
CA VAL A 134 -31.70 10.10 11.47
C VAL A 134 -30.22 10.37 11.61
N THR A 135 -29.40 9.62 10.89
CA THR A 135 -27.97 9.87 10.80
C THR A 135 -27.69 10.68 9.55
N VAL A 136 -27.23 11.91 9.74
CA VAL A 136 -26.87 12.83 8.65
C VAL A 136 -25.35 12.89 8.56
N THR A 137 -24.82 12.61 7.38
CA THR A 137 -23.40 12.81 7.07
C THR A 137 -23.29 13.89 6.00
N VAL A 138 -22.60 14.98 6.34
CA VAL A 138 -22.34 16.12 5.46
C VAL A 138 -20.87 16.15 5.12
N HIS A 139 -20.61 16.27 3.81
CA HIS A 139 -19.28 16.47 3.24
C HIS A 139 -19.24 17.85 2.60
N LYS A 140 -18.24 18.66 2.94
CA LYS A 140 -17.99 19.91 2.22
C LYS A 140 -17.34 19.55 0.88
N VAL A 141 -18.03 19.84 -0.22
CA VAL A 141 -17.45 19.71 -1.56
C VAL A 141 -16.53 20.91 -1.79
N THR A 142 -15.23 20.67 -1.91
CA THR A 142 -14.27 21.73 -2.26
C THR A 142 -14.55 22.23 -3.68
N GLU A 143 -14.30 23.52 -3.98
CA GLU A 143 -14.41 24.05 -5.35
C GLU A 143 -13.64 23.22 -6.40
N LYS A 144 -12.52 22.59 -6.02
CA LYS A 144 -11.76 21.67 -6.87
C LYS A 144 -12.57 20.44 -7.27
N GLU A 145 -13.41 19.92 -6.38
CA GLU A 145 -14.30 18.80 -6.67
C GLU A 145 -15.50 19.23 -7.51
N ILE A 146 -16.07 20.41 -7.27
CA ILE A 146 -17.11 20.99 -8.15
C ILE A 146 -16.54 21.23 -9.55
N LYS A 147 -15.30 21.73 -9.66
CA LYS A 147 -14.58 21.88 -10.93
C LYS A 147 -14.30 20.52 -11.56
N LYS A 148 -13.84 19.52 -10.81
CA LYS A 148 -13.62 18.14 -11.30
C LYS A 148 -14.91 17.42 -11.70
N GLU A 149 -16.05 17.66 -11.07
CA GLU A 149 -17.36 17.09 -11.47
C GLU A 149 -17.89 17.80 -12.72
N LYS A 150 -17.67 19.12 -12.85
CA LYS A 150 -17.97 19.87 -14.08
C LYS A 150 -17.03 19.52 -15.25
N GLU A 151 -15.79 19.18 -14.94
CA GLU A 151 -14.74 18.80 -15.89
C GLU A 151 -14.57 17.28 -16.05
N ALA A 152 -15.32 16.50 -15.27
CA ALA A 152 -15.41 15.06 -15.45
C ALA A 152 -15.96 14.87 -16.86
N PRO A 153 -15.29 14.07 -17.70
CA PRO A 153 -15.79 13.84 -19.04
C PRO A 153 -17.17 13.23 -18.88
N LYS A 154 -18.21 14.03 -19.16
CA LYS A 154 -19.55 13.50 -19.35
C LYS A 154 -19.41 12.47 -20.46
N GLU A 155 -20.13 11.37 -20.39
CA GLU A 155 -20.04 10.32 -21.40
C GLU A 155 -20.39 10.84 -22.82
N ASP A 156 -20.87 12.09 -22.92
CA ASP A 156 -21.13 12.85 -24.14
C ASP A 156 -19.97 13.74 -24.64
N ASP A 157 -18.80 13.74 -23.98
CA ASP A 157 -17.63 14.48 -24.47
C ASP A 157 -17.10 13.82 -25.75
N ASP A 158 -17.42 14.44 -26.89
CA ASP A 158 -16.90 14.09 -28.22
C ASP A 158 -15.40 13.79 -28.15
N PHE A 159 -14.99 12.72 -28.84
CA PHE A 159 -13.64 12.14 -28.77
C PHE A 159 -12.54 13.18 -28.95
N GLY A 160 -12.77 14.21 -29.78
CA GLY A 160 -11.85 15.32 -29.99
C GLY A 160 -11.55 16.14 -28.74
N THR A 161 -12.55 16.38 -27.89
CA THR A 161 -12.40 17.16 -26.65
C THR A 161 -11.55 16.40 -25.63
N ARG A 162 -11.78 15.08 -25.50
CA ARG A 162 -10.99 14.19 -24.65
C ARG A 162 -9.54 14.08 -25.09
N VAL A 163 -9.30 13.95 -26.39
CA VAL A 163 -7.94 13.88 -26.96
C VAL A 163 -7.20 15.20 -26.73
N SER A 164 -7.84 16.35 -26.96
CA SER A 164 -7.20 17.65 -26.76
C SER A 164 -6.84 17.91 -25.27
N LYS A 165 -7.70 17.49 -24.34
CA LYS A 165 -7.45 17.61 -22.89
C LYS A 165 -6.28 16.71 -22.48
N LYS A 166 -6.26 15.46 -22.94
CA LYS A 166 -5.15 14.53 -22.69
C LYS A 166 -3.84 15.01 -23.31
N ALA A 167 -3.88 15.59 -24.51
CA ALA A 167 -2.70 16.16 -25.16
C ALA A 167 -2.11 17.34 -24.37
N LYS A 168 -2.95 18.23 -23.83
CA LYS A 168 -2.49 19.33 -22.97
C LYS A 168 -1.89 18.83 -21.66
N GLU A 169 -2.51 17.82 -21.05
CA GLU A 169 -2.01 17.17 -19.84
C GLU A 169 -0.65 16.51 -20.10
N SER A 170 -0.50 15.77 -21.19
CA SER A 170 0.78 15.20 -21.63
C SER A 170 1.83 16.26 -21.95
N TRP A 171 1.45 17.39 -22.55
CA TRP A 171 2.36 18.50 -22.83
C TRP A 171 2.88 19.16 -21.55
N ASN A 172 2.01 19.36 -20.56
CA ASN A 172 2.40 19.92 -19.27
C ASN A 172 3.33 18.97 -18.51
N ASN A 173 3.10 17.66 -18.60
CA ASN A 173 3.99 16.65 -18.04
C ASN A 173 5.35 16.62 -18.76
N PHE A 174 5.38 16.86 -20.08
CA PHE A 174 6.62 16.98 -20.84
C PHE A 174 7.44 18.22 -20.42
N LEU A 175 6.79 19.36 -20.16
CA LEU A 175 7.43 20.54 -19.57
C LEU A 175 8.01 20.24 -18.18
N GLY A 176 7.26 19.53 -17.33
CA GLY A 176 7.74 19.09 -16.01
C GLY A 176 8.93 18.11 -16.10
N PHE A 177 8.95 17.24 -17.10
CA PHE A 177 10.12 16.39 -17.38
C PHE A 177 11.35 17.22 -17.78
N LEU A 178 11.18 18.26 -18.59
CA LEU A 178 12.25 19.16 -18.98
C LEU A 178 12.78 19.98 -17.79
N GLU A 179 11.88 20.42 -16.92
CA GLU A 179 12.24 21.05 -15.64
C GLU A 179 13.01 20.10 -14.73
N SER A 180 12.59 18.83 -14.64
CA SER A 180 13.30 17.78 -13.89
C SER A 180 14.71 17.54 -14.44
N ILE A 181 14.87 17.50 -15.76
CA ILE A 181 16.20 17.45 -16.40
C ILE A 181 17.04 18.68 -16.02
N LEU A 182 16.45 19.88 -16.08
CA LEU A 182 17.15 21.11 -15.75
C LEU A 182 17.60 21.14 -14.29
N MET A 183 16.73 20.73 -13.36
CA MET A 183 17.04 20.57 -11.93
C MET A 183 18.13 19.52 -11.71
N PHE A 184 18.12 18.41 -12.46
CA PHE A 184 19.19 17.39 -12.40
C PHE A 184 20.55 17.98 -12.79
N PHE A 185 20.63 18.82 -13.83
CA PHE A 185 21.88 19.48 -14.21
C PHE A 185 22.33 20.54 -13.21
N ILE A 186 21.41 21.36 -12.70
CA ILE A 186 21.70 22.38 -11.68
C ILE A 186 22.18 21.73 -10.38
N SER A 187 21.46 20.71 -9.90
CA SER A 187 21.81 20.01 -8.66
C SER A 187 23.00 19.06 -8.82
N GLY A 188 23.29 18.59 -10.03
CA GLY A 188 24.34 17.59 -10.31
C GLY A 188 25.70 18.18 -10.72
N TRP A 189 25.81 19.50 -10.92
CA TRP A 189 27.02 20.13 -11.49
C TRP A 189 28.31 19.85 -10.69
N TRP A 190 28.22 19.71 -9.36
CA TRP A 190 29.33 19.33 -8.48
C TRP A 190 29.84 17.90 -8.72
N ALA A 191 28.95 16.95 -9.01
CA ALA A 191 29.32 15.57 -9.37
C ALA A 191 30.02 15.53 -10.75
N PHE A 192 29.56 16.33 -11.71
CA PHE A 192 30.22 16.48 -13.01
C PHE A 192 31.61 17.16 -12.90
N LEU A 193 31.77 18.14 -12.01
CA LEU A 193 33.07 18.76 -11.70
C LEU A 193 34.07 17.75 -11.11
N LEU A 194 33.63 16.93 -10.15
CA LEU A 194 34.44 15.85 -9.58
C LEU A 194 34.83 14.81 -10.63
N ALA A 195 33.90 14.38 -11.48
CA ALA A 195 34.18 13.45 -12.58
C ALA A 195 35.18 14.04 -13.58
N ALA A 196 35.06 15.33 -13.94
CA ALA A 196 35.99 16.02 -14.82
C ALA A 196 37.41 16.12 -14.24
N ILE A 197 37.52 16.38 -12.94
CA ILE A 197 38.81 16.39 -12.22
C ILE A 197 39.46 15.00 -12.24
N ILE A 198 38.70 13.94 -11.93
CA ILE A 198 39.18 12.55 -11.98
C ILE A 198 39.65 12.19 -13.40
N PHE A 199 38.88 12.59 -14.42
CA PHE A 199 39.23 12.35 -15.81
C PHE A 199 40.51 13.08 -16.23
N LEU A 200 40.70 14.33 -15.79
CA LEU A 200 41.92 15.10 -16.01
C LEU A 200 43.15 14.46 -15.34
N ILE A 201 42.99 13.98 -14.10
CA ILE A 201 44.05 13.28 -13.36
C ILE A 201 44.42 11.99 -14.11
N LEU A 202 43.43 11.19 -14.50
CA LEU A 202 43.64 9.94 -15.23
C LEU A 202 44.32 10.20 -16.59
N PHE A 203 43.85 11.20 -17.34
CA PHE A 203 44.44 11.63 -18.60
C PHE A 203 45.91 12.04 -18.43
N PHE A 204 46.24 12.82 -17.39
CA PHE A 204 47.60 13.27 -17.13
C PHE A 204 48.52 12.11 -16.70
N VAL A 205 48.02 11.17 -15.90
CA VAL A 205 48.73 9.95 -15.48
C VAL A 205 49.02 9.04 -16.67
N ILE A 206 48.03 8.79 -17.53
CA ILE A 206 48.20 7.99 -18.75
C ILE A 206 49.22 8.66 -19.67
N ARG A 207 49.12 9.98 -19.89
CA ARG A 207 50.05 10.72 -20.75
C ARG A 207 51.50 10.69 -20.22
N ARG A 208 51.69 10.70 -18.90
CA ARG A 208 53.01 10.52 -18.26
C ARG A 208 53.56 9.11 -18.42
N LYS A 209 52.73 8.06 -18.31
CA LYS A 209 53.15 6.67 -18.53
C LYS A 209 53.51 6.37 -19.99
N VAL A 210 52.81 6.95 -20.95
CA VAL A 210 53.11 6.78 -22.38
C VAL A 210 54.46 7.40 -22.76
N LYS A 211 54.88 8.52 -22.15
CA LYS A 211 56.24 9.09 -22.37
C LYS A 211 57.36 8.20 -21.82
N LYS A 212 57.18 7.57 -20.65
CA LYS A 212 58.16 6.60 -20.09
C LYS A 212 58.18 5.27 -20.86
N SER A 213 57.03 4.84 -21.38
CA SER A 213 56.92 3.63 -22.22
C SER A 213 57.66 3.75 -23.55
N LYS A 214 57.72 4.93 -24.18
CA LYS A 214 58.50 5.13 -25.42
C LYS A 214 60.01 5.02 -25.19
N ALA A 215 60.52 5.51 -24.05
CA ALA A 215 61.93 5.37 -23.68
C ALA A 215 62.29 3.91 -23.33
N ALA A 216 61.43 3.21 -22.59
CA ALA A 216 61.63 1.80 -22.25
C ALA A 216 61.53 0.87 -23.47
N LYS A 217 60.61 1.13 -24.42
CA LYS A 217 60.49 0.37 -25.68
C LYS A 217 61.65 0.63 -26.65
N ALA A 218 62.26 1.82 -26.63
CA ALA A 218 63.46 2.10 -27.41
C ALA A 218 64.70 1.39 -26.83
N ALA A 219 64.81 1.31 -25.50
CA ALA A 219 65.87 0.56 -24.82
C ALA A 219 65.74 -0.96 -25.03
N SER A 220 64.52 -1.51 -24.97
CA SER A 220 64.29 -2.95 -25.21
C SER A 220 64.52 -3.35 -26.67
N ARG A 221 64.24 -2.47 -27.65
CA ARG A 221 64.57 -2.72 -29.06
C ARG A 221 66.09 -2.71 -29.32
N LYS A 222 66.83 -1.77 -28.74
CA LYS A 222 68.30 -1.75 -28.82
C LYS A 222 68.95 -2.98 -28.16
N ALA A 223 68.38 -3.46 -27.05
CA ALA A 223 68.84 -4.68 -26.40
C ALA A 223 68.58 -5.94 -27.26
N LEU A 224 67.44 -6.00 -27.96
CA LEU A 224 67.12 -7.08 -28.90
C LEU A 224 68.06 -7.08 -30.12
N GLU A 225 68.34 -5.90 -30.70
CA GLU A 225 69.29 -5.74 -31.81
C GLU A 225 70.73 -6.11 -31.39
N ALA A 226 71.15 -5.74 -30.17
CA ALA A 226 72.45 -6.13 -29.63
C ALA A 226 72.56 -7.64 -29.39
N GLN A 227 71.48 -8.28 -28.95
CA GLN A 227 71.42 -9.73 -28.77
C GLN A 227 71.46 -10.47 -30.11
N GLN A 228 70.80 -9.94 -31.15
CA GLN A 228 70.88 -10.47 -32.51
C GLN A 228 72.26 -10.28 -33.15
N ALA A 229 72.92 -9.13 -32.92
CA ALA A 229 74.30 -8.91 -33.36
C ALA A 229 75.31 -9.84 -32.65
N ALA A 230 75.10 -10.13 -31.36
CA ALA A 230 75.94 -11.07 -30.61
C ALA A 230 75.77 -12.52 -31.09
N LEU A 231 74.55 -12.93 -31.45
CA LEU A 231 74.28 -14.23 -32.09
C LEU A 231 74.91 -14.34 -33.48
N GLN A 232 74.91 -13.25 -34.27
CA GLN A 232 75.57 -13.20 -35.58
C GLN A 232 77.11 -13.20 -35.47
N ALA A 233 77.67 -12.54 -34.45
CA ALA A 233 79.10 -12.57 -34.17
C ALA A 233 79.57 -13.96 -33.69
N ALA A 234 78.76 -14.65 -32.89
CA ALA A 234 79.01 -16.02 -32.47
C ALA A 234 78.93 -17.03 -33.64
N ALA A 235 78.08 -16.76 -34.65
CA ALA A 235 77.99 -17.58 -35.86
C ALA A 235 79.19 -17.40 -36.84
N GLN A 236 80.01 -16.37 -36.67
CA GLN A 236 81.16 -16.08 -37.54
C GLN A 236 82.52 -16.48 -36.90
N ALA A 237 82.51 -17.01 -35.68
CA ALA A 237 83.72 -17.38 -34.94
C ALA A 237 83.77 -18.87 -34.56
N ALA A 238 83.77 -19.77 -35.55
CA ALA A 238 84.39 -21.11 -35.46
C ALA A 238 84.56 -21.72 -36.87
N PRO A 239 85.73 -22.28 -37.23
CA PRO A 239 86.04 -22.75 -38.58
C PRO A 239 85.54 -24.17 -38.89
N GLN A 240 85.52 -24.44 -40.19
CA GLN A 240 85.16 -25.66 -40.93
C GLN A 240 85.77 -26.97 -40.38
N THR A 241 85.05 -28.10 -40.49
CA THR A 241 85.40 -29.30 -41.30
C THR A 241 84.36 -30.42 -41.08
N ALA A 242 84.14 -31.25 -42.12
CA ALA A 242 83.27 -32.45 -42.24
C ALA A 242 81.83 -32.14 -42.69
N VAL A 243 81.50 -31.98 -43.98
CA VAL A 243 81.68 -32.85 -45.16
C VAL A 243 81.06 -34.24 -44.98
N GLN A 244 79.96 -34.44 -45.74
CA GLN A 244 79.35 -35.71 -46.20
C GLN A 244 78.66 -36.56 -45.12
N ALA A 245 77.50 -37.18 -45.34
CA ALA A 245 76.89 -37.59 -46.58
C ALA A 245 75.36 -37.60 -46.46
N SER A 246 74.72 -37.24 -47.56
CA SER A 246 73.37 -37.65 -47.94
C SER A 246 73.28 -39.18 -48.00
N GLU A 247 72.28 -39.79 -47.38
CA GLU A 247 71.59 -40.93 -47.99
C GLU A 247 70.28 -41.22 -47.25
N GLN A 248 69.16 -41.18 -47.99
CA GLN A 248 68.04 -42.13 -47.97
C GLN A 248 67.35 -42.45 -46.61
N ALA A 249 66.05 -42.66 -46.50
CA ALA A 249 64.94 -42.75 -47.41
C ALA A 249 63.67 -42.91 -46.53
N ALA A 250 62.52 -42.77 -47.20
CA ALA A 250 61.29 -43.52 -46.94
C ALA A 250 60.50 -43.23 -45.65
N ALA A 251 59.20 -42.99 -45.91
CA ALA A 251 58.07 -43.60 -45.22
C ALA A 251 57.87 -43.20 -43.74
N GLN A 252 56.68 -43.00 -43.19
CA GLN A 252 55.29 -42.93 -43.60
C GLN A 252 54.56 -42.73 -42.24
N VAL A 253 53.32 -42.25 -42.28
CA VAL A 253 52.29 -42.45 -41.23
C VAL A 253 52.24 -41.48 -40.04
N SER A 254 50.99 -41.03 -39.84
CA SER A 254 50.32 -40.54 -38.61
C SER A 254 50.81 -39.22 -38.01
N GLU A 255 49.97 -38.25 -37.67
CA GLU A 255 48.51 -38.28 -37.45
C GLU A 255 47.95 -36.86 -37.60
N GLN A 256 46.64 -36.83 -37.78
CA GLN A 256 45.82 -35.74 -38.28
C GLN A 256 45.24 -34.91 -37.10
N PRO A 257 44.22 -34.03 -37.27
CA PRO A 257 44.24 -32.59 -36.94
C PRO A 257 43.41 -32.29 -35.65
N VAL A 258 42.92 -31.09 -35.31
CA VAL A 258 41.77 -30.34 -35.86
C VAL A 258 41.72 -28.95 -35.20
N GLU A 259 41.23 -28.00 -35.98
CA GLU A 259 40.73 -26.67 -35.65
C GLU A 259 39.39 -26.73 -34.84
N PRO A 260 38.47 -25.75 -34.92
CA PRO A 260 38.04 -24.83 -33.85
C PRO A 260 36.74 -25.25 -33.13
N ALA A 261 36.34 -24.51 -32.08
CA ALA A 261 34.98 -24.61 -31.56
C ALA A 261 34.45 -23.24 -31.09
N ALA A 262 33.45 -22.76 -31.83
CA ALA A 262 32.42 -21.88 -31.33
C ALA A 262 31.23 -22.73 -30.86
N GLU A 263 30.53 -22.16 -29.88
CA GLU A 263 29.07 -22.23 -29.71
C GLU A 263 28.41 -23.37 -28.89
N GLN A 264 27.48 -22.90 -28.05
CA GLN A 264 26.21 -23.50 -27.56
C GLN A 264 26.14 -24.14 -26.18
N ALA A 265 25.14 -23.62 -25.44
CA ALA A 265 24.22 -24.30 -24.52
C ALA A 265 24.85 -24.89 -23.24
N SER A 266 24.19 -25.11 -22.11
CA SER A 266 22.89 -24.84 -21.51
C SER A 266 23.01 -25.40 -20.09
N GLU A 267 22.09 -25.01 -19.21
CA GLU A 267 21.61 -25.83 -18.08
C GLU A 267 22.55 -26.32 -16.96
N GLN A 268 22.27 -25.75 -15.79
CA GLN A 268 21.92 -26.43 -14.54
C GLN A 268 22.94 -27.23 -13.71
N ALA A 269 22.80 -26.99 -12.41
CA ALA A 269 23.19 -27.80 -11.25
C ALA A 269 24.69 -27.70 -10.86
N ALA A 270 25.07 -27.56 -9.59
CA ALA A 270 24.36 -27.84 -8.36
C ALA A 270 25.02 -27.09 -7.18
N GLU A 271 24.39 -27.27 -6.02
CA GLU A 271 25.00 -27.39 -4.68
C GLU A 271 24.80 -26.16 -3.78
N LYS A 272 24.24 -26.20 -2.56
CA LYS A 272 23.53 -27.18 -1.70
C LYS A 272 23.42 -26.49 -0.35
N ALA A 273 22.25 -26.42 0.28
CA ALA A 273 22.08 -26.53 1.74
C ALA A 273 20.62 -26.34 2.19
N ALA A 274 20.13 -27.38 2.88
CA ALA A 274 19.25 -27.35 4.05
C ALA A 274 17.77 -26.87 3.93
N GLU A 275 16.88 -27.82 3.63
CA GLU A 275 15.93 -28.50 4.53
C GLU A 275 15.52 -27.86 5.90
N PRO A 276 14.40 -28.28 6.54
CA PRO A 276 13.01 -27.88 6.28
C PRO A 276 12.28 -27.37 7.56
N ASP A 277 11.08 -26.79 7.45
CA ASP A 277 10.05 -27.03 8.47
C ASP A 277 8.62 -26.85 7.93
N ALA A 278 7.73 -27.65 8.49
CA ALA A 278 6.39 -27.99 8.06
C ALA A 278 5.30 -27.04 8.56
N ALA A 279 4.15 -27.09 7.85
CA ALA A 279 2.76 -27.11 8.36
C ALA A 279 2.28 -25.90 9.21
N GLU A 280 1.03 -25.47 9.30
CA GLU A 280 -0.34 -25.99 9.11
C GLU A 280 -1.19 -24.77 8.70
N ASP A 281 -2.06 -24.79 7.69
CA ASP A 281 -3.45 -25.26 7.67
C ASP A 281 -4.20 -25.32 9.02
N ASN A 282 -4.96 -24.27 9.36
CA ASN A 282 -6.27 -24.45 9.99
C ASN A 282 -7.15 -23.20 9.95
N LYS A 283 -8.38 -23.42 9.48
CA LYS A 283 -9.70 -22.82 9.81
C LYS A 283 -9.80 -21.38 10.30
#